data_AF-A0A1F9RF76-F1
#
_entry.id   AF-A0A1F9RF76-F1
#
_cell.length_a   1.000
_cell.length_b   1.000
_cell.length_c   1.000
_cell.angle_alpha   90.00
_cell.angle_beta   90.00
_cell.angle_gamma   90.00
#
_symmetry.space_group_name_H-M   'P 1'
#
loop_
_entity.id
_entity.type
_entity.pdbx_description
1 polymer ?
#
loop_
_entity_poly.entity_id
_entity_poly.type
_entity_poly.pdbx_seq_one_letter_code
_entity_poly.pdbx_strand_id
1 'polypeptide(L)'
;MTRLLLPLLLFAAAGPAMAQEIAPQRVQAEELAQVRDRLMTSLFFRGELADLMLAAGEAGKFVDLDEVETNSEARGLLLGWIKRHPSEAAEVYLHLRGGGRSADKVEIYRTSYELNANFLALIKNLNAAAGDKGVPAEALELAARRLYEGPQAQAEAPAVTAGAGGGSFFPGEYADHRLNKAGLSKELAADGAWLDALRGPSGRGPAGLEKYFGQALAEYAAFVTAAAAVKGRGAITAEESRALEARRAFLRGRLAALGMRARASELRALLSALEKARGEPGAEKILAALRAAVSALEARAEGIEAGGAAIGELAGLARAAEKEFSAAYLRASVYNGLLSLRRRAAAPRFSCFYDYVFFRYLDKFFPASPYPRARAVLLKAPAGLEAALAAAGAGDLNAALAAAEGDAPAIAAAAVTAERAARLNRSLQFFQWGLLARPVEYRFATGGGRPVFTFADILISGK
;
A
#
# COMPACT_ATOMS: atom_id res chain seq x y z
N MET A 1 -25.92 48.40 27.29
CA MET A 1 -25.56 46.97 27.39
C MET A 1 -26.08 46.29 26.11
N THR A 2 -25.59 46.48 24.89
CA THR A 2 -24.23 46.50 24.31
C THR A 2 -23.38 45.26 24.57
N ARG A 3 -23.25 44.47 23.49
CA ARG A 3 -22.16 43.55 23.10
C ARG A 3 -22.20 42.14 23.68
N LEU A 4 -22.72 41.19 22.88
CA LEU A 4 -22.22 39.80 22.74
C LEU A 4 -23.02 39.00 21.69
N LEU A 5 -23.17 39.53 20.46
CA LEU A 5 -23.79 38.80 19.33
C LEU A 5 -23.09 39.14 18.01
N LEU A 6 -21.75 39.04 17.98
CA LEU A 6 -20.96 39.33 16.76
C LEU A 6 -19.79 38.39 16.41
N PRO A 7 -19.50 37.25 17.08
CA PRO A 7 -18.48 36.33 16.54
C PRO A 7 -19.06 35.16 15.73
N LEU A 8 -20.38 34.96 15.68
CA LEU A 8 -20.99 33.77 15.07
C LEU A 8 -21.40 33.91 13.59
N LEU A 9 -21.22 35.10 12.99
CA LEU A 9 -21.61 35.37 11.60
C LEU A 9 -20.43 35.47 10.62
N LEU A 10 -19.19 35.25 11.06
CA LEU A 10 -18.00 35.34 10.19
C LEU A 10 -17.39 33.99 9.77
N PHE A 11 -18.03 32.85 10.08
CA PHE A 11 -17.57 31.52 9.66
C PHE A 11 -18.43 30.84 8.59
N ALA A 12 -19.41 31.54 7.99
CA ALA A 12 -20.33 30.96 7.01
C ALA A 12 -20.04 31.31 5.53
N ALA A 13 -18.87 31.88 5.20
CA ALA A 13 -18.52 32.25 3.83
C ALA A 13 -17.09 31.84 3.46
N ALA A 14 -16.83 30.54 3.46
CA ALA A 14 -15.72 29.94 2.73
C ALA A 14 -16.17 28.57 2.23
N GLY A 15 -17.06 28.56 1.24
CA GLY A 15 -17.30 27.36 0.45
C GLY A 15 -15.98 26.95 -0.20
N PRO A 16 -15.59 25.66 -0.16
CA PRO A 16 -14.46 25.21 -0.93
C PRO A 16 -14.83 25.40 -2.40
N ALA A 17 -14.18 26.35 -3.07
CA ALA A 17 -14.13 26.36 -4.51
C ALA A 17 -13.51 25.01 -4.90
N MET A 18 -14.34 24.09 -5.38
CA MET A 18 -13.89 22.88 -6.03
C MET A 18 -13.11 23.29 -7.28
N ALA A 19 -11.80 23.48 -7.11
CA ALA A 19 -10.88 23.34 -8.21
C ALA A 19 -11.04 21.90 -8.70
N GLN A 20 -11.70 21.74 -9.84
CA GLN A 20 -11.76 20.45 -10.51
C GLN A 20 -10.33 19.97 -10.72
N GLU A 21 -9.97 18.95 -9.95
CA GLU A 21 -8.72 18.24 -10.05
C GLU A 21 -8.67 17.60 -11.45
N ILE A 22 -7.86 18.17 -12.35
CA ILE A 22 -7.66 17.64 -13.69
C ILE A 22 -6.81 16.38 -13.53
N ALA A 23 -7.47 15.21 -13.49
CA ALA A 23 -6.81 13.92 -13.47
C ALA A 23 -5.86 13.77 -14.68
N PRO A 24 -4.66 13.17 -14.55
CA PRO A 24 -3.70 13.00 -15.64
C PRO A 24 -4.26 12.17 -16.82
N GLN A 25 -5.22 11.28 -16.56
CA GLN A 25 -5.97 10.57 -17.61
C GLN A 25 -6.87 11.51 -18.43
N ARG A 26 -7.36 12.62 -17.85
CA ARG A 26 -8.13 13.62 -18.59
C ARG A 26 -7.24 14.42 -19.54
N VAL A 27 -6.00 14.71 -19.18
CA VAL A 27 -5.06 15.45 -20.06
C VAL A 27 -4.71 14.65 -21.31
N GLN A 28 -4.40 13.35 -21.18
CA GLN A 28 -4.17 12.49 -22.35
C GLN A 28 -5.44 12.25 -23.17
N ALA A 29 -6.61 12.11 -22.53
CA ALA A 29 -7.88 11.96 -23.25
C ALA A 29 -8.30 13.24 -23.99
N GLU A 30 -8.02 14.42 -23.42
CA GLU A 30 -8.27 15.72 -24.05
C GLU A 30 -7.30 15.97 -25.22
N GLU A 31 -6.01 15.62 -25.06
CA GLU A 31 -5.04 15.70 -26.16
C GLU A 31 -5.37 14.74 -27.29
N LEU A 32 -5.75 13.49 -26.98
CA LEU A 32 -6.23 12.51 -27.96
C LEU A 32 -7.48 13.01 -28.70
N ALA A 33 -8.45 13.58 -27.98
CA ALA A 33 -9.65 14.15 -28.58
C ALA A 33 -9.31 15.33 -29.51
N GLN A 34 -8.42 16.24 -29.09
CA GLN A 34 -7.99 17.36 -29.92
C GLN A 34 -7.24 16.92 -31.18
N VAL A 35 -6.35 15.93 -31.07
CA VAL A 35 -5.62 15.38 -32.22
C VAL A 35 -6.58 14.66 -33.17
N ARG A 36 -7.50 13.84 -32.64
CA ARG A 36 -8.54 13.17 -33.41
C ARG A 36 -9.41 14.18 -34.18
N ASP A 37 -9.86 15.24 -33.50
CA ASP A 37 -10.72 16.25 -34.12
C ASP A 37 -9.97 17.04 -35.21
N ARG A 38 -8.66 17.28 -35.04
CA ARG A 38 -7.79 17.87 -36.07
C ARG A 38 -7.56 16.93 -37.25
N LEU A 39 -7.33 15.64 -37.00
CA LEU A 39 -7.26 14.62 -38.04
C LEU A 39 -8.60 14.47 -38.76
N MET A 40 -9.73 14.73 -38.11
CA MET A 40 -11.06 14.69 -38.76
C MET A 40 -11.34 15.90 -39.64
N THR A 41 -10.83 17.07 -39.27
CA THR A 41 -11.16 18.36 -39.90
C THR A 41 -10.10 18.87 -40.89
N SER A 42 -8.84 18.49 -40.73
CA SER A 42 -7.73 19.01 -41.55
C SER A 42 -7.08 17.94 -42.43
N LEU A 43 -7.18 18.11 -43.75
CA LEU A 43 -6.49 17.26 -44.72
C LEU A 43 -4.96 17.39 -44.61
N PHE A 44 -4.48 18.59 -44.32
CA PHE A 44 -3.06 18.87 -44.11
C PHE A 44 -2.50 18.04 -42.95
N PHE A 45 -3.24 17.96 -41.84
CA PHE A 45 -2.82 17.23 -40.65
C PHE A 45 -2.83 15.71 -40.85
N ARG A 46 -3.77 15.19 -41.65
CA ARG A 46 -3.71 13.79 -42.12
C ARG A 46 -2.49 13.55 -43.00
N GLY A 47 -2.17 14.52 -43.86
CA GLY A 47 -1.00 14.49 -44.73
C GLY A 47 0.31 14.43 -43.95
N GLU A 48 0.43 15.22 -42.89
CA GLU A 48 1.57 15.22 -41.98
C GLU A 48 1.73 13.88 -41.25
N LEU A 49 0.64 13.32 -40.71
CA LEU A 49 0.68 12.00 -40.09
C LEU A 49 1.05 10.89 -41.08
N ALA A 50 0.51 10.91 -42.30
CA ALA A 50 0.86 9.93 -43.33
C ALA A 50 2.36 9.99 -43.68
N ASP A 51 2.92 11.19 -43.78
CA ASP A 51 4.35 11.38 -44.03
C ASP A 51 5.20 10.90 -42.84
N LEU A 52 4.75 11.13 -41.60
CA LEU A 52 5.41 10.60 -40.39
C LEU A 52 5.39 9.07 -40.34
N MET A 53 4.27 8.43 -40.71
CA MET A 53 4.14 6.97 -40.75
C MET A 53 5.04 6.34 -41.83
N LEU A 54 5.19 7.00 -42.98
CA LEU A 54 6.12 6.59 -44.04
C LEU A 54 7.58 6.79 -43.61
N ALA A 55 7.92 7.95 -43.03
CA ALA A 55 9.27 8.23 -42.55
C ALA A 55 9.69 7.29 -41.41
N ALA A 56 8.75 6.86 -40.57
CA ALA A 56 8.99 5.88 -39.51
C ALA A 56 9.09 4.42 -40.02
N GLY A 57 8.74 4.16 -41.30
CA GLY A 57 8.71 2.81 -41.86
C GLY A 57 7.56 1.94 -41.31
N GLU A 58 6.52 2.55 -40.75
CA GLU A 58 5.40 1.84 -40.09
C GLU A 58 4.16 1.73 -40.97
N ALA A 59 4.19 2.26 -42.19
CA ALA A 59 3.06 2.28 -43.11
C ALA A 59 2.45 0.87 -43.37
N GLY A 60 3.29 -0.16 -43.51
CA GLY A 60 2.86 -1.55 -43.74
C GLY A 60 2.14 -2.20 -42.57
N LYS A 61 2.11 -1.57 -41.39
CA LYS A 61 1.33 -2.05 -40.22
C LYS A 61 -0.16 -1.67 -40.31
N PHE A 62 -0.49 -0.66 -41.10
CA PHE A 62 -1.82 -0.04 -41.13
C PHE A 62 -2.52 -0.17 -42.48
N VAL A 63 -1.74 -0.25 -43.56
CA VAL A 63 -2.23 -0.46 -44.91
C VAL A 63 -1.39 -1.52 -45.61
N ASP A 64 -2.04 -2.30 -46.46
CA ASP A 64 -1.35 -3.26 -47.31
C ASP A 64 -0.52 -2.51 -48.37
N LEU A 65 0.76 -2.86 -48.47
CA LEU A 65 1.72 -2.22 -49.38
C LEU A 65 2.20 -3.19 -50.46
N ASP A 66 1.70 -4.43 -50.51
CA ASP A 66 2.24 -5.50 -51.35
C ASP A 66 2.08 -5.25 -52.87
N GLU A 67 1.27 -4.26 -53.28
CA GLU A 67 1.07 -3.83 -54.68
C GLU A 67 1.35 -2.33 -54.93
N VAL A 68 2.05 -1.67 -54.02
CA VAL A 68 2.26 -0.21 -54.06
C VAL A 68 3.67 0.13 -54.53
N GLU A 69 3.80 0.61 -55.77
CA GLU A 69 5.11 0.95 -56.36
C GLU A 69 5.58 2.36 -55.99
N THR A 70 4.67 3.28 -55.60
CA THR A 70 5.02 4.68 -55.33
C THR A 70 4.65 5.16 -53.92
N ASN A 71 5.49 6.03 -53.34
CA ASN A 71 5.22 6.68 -52.05
C ASN A 71 3.94 7.54 -52.07
N SER A 72 3.53 8.04 -53.25
CA SER A 72 2.30 8.80 -53.42
C SER A 72 1.04 7.93 -53.27
N GLU A 73 1.07 6.69 -53.76
CA GLU A 73 0.01 5.71 -53.58
C GLU A 73 -0.06 5.21 -52.14
N ALA A 74 1.09 4.92 -51.52
CA ALA A 74 1.18 4.56 -50.10
C ALA A 74 0.60 5.66 -49.20
N ARG A 75 0.93 6.93 -49.50
CA ARG A 75 0.35 8.10 -48.84
C ARG A 75 -1.17 8.18 -49.04
N GLY A 76 -1.66 7.89 -50.26
CA GLY A 76 -3.09 7.86 -50.56
C GLY A 76 -3.86 6.82 -49.72
N LEU A 77 -3.30 5.62 -49.58
CA LEU A 77 -3.87 4.56 -48.75
C LEU A 77 -3.86 4.94 -47.27
N LEU A 78 -2.77 5.52 -46.77
CA LEU A 78 -2.68 6.01 -45.40
C LEU A 78 -3.67 7.13 -45.11
N LEU A 79 -3.86 8.08 -46.02
CA LEU A 79 -4.90 9.12 -45.89
C LEU A 79 -6.30 8.51 -45.80
N GLY A 80 -6.56 7.46 -46.60
CA GLY A 80 -7.81 6.70 -46.56
C GLY A 80 -8.00 5.91 -45.26
N TRP A 81 -6.93 5.38 -44.68
CA TRP A 81 -6.94 4.71 -43.38
C TRP A 81 -7.16 5.70 -42.23
N ILE A 82 -6.40 6.80 -42.16
CA ILE A 82 -6.53 7.86 -41.14
C ILE A 82 -7.96 8.43 -41.09
N LYS A 83 -8.60 8.57 -42.25
CA LYS A 83 -9.99 9.02 -42.33
C LYS A 83 -10.99 8.02 -41.75
N ARG A 84 -10.72 6.71 -41.88
CA ARG A 84 -11.59 5.63 -41.37
C ARG A 84 -11.34 5.32 -39.90
N HIS A 85 -10.12 5.54 -39.41
CA HIS A 85 -9.67 5.21 -38.06
C HIS A 85 -9.07 6.43 -37.32
N PRO A 86 -9.84 7.51 -37.11
CA PRO A 86 -9.29 8.77 -36.59
C PRO A 86 -8.81 8.68 -35.13
N SER A 87 -9.38 7.79 -34.32
CA SER A 87 -8.96 7.58 -32.92
C SER A 87 -7.61 6.86 -32.84
N GLU A 88 -7.46 5.76 -33.58
CA GLU A 88 -6.19 5.01 -33.67
C GLU A 88 -5.09 5.88 -34.29
N ALA A 89 -5.42 6.65 -35.34
CA ALA A 89 -4.50 7.60 -35.96
C ALA A 89 -4.02 8.70 -35.00
N ALA A 90 -4.87 9.14 -34.05
CA ALA A 90 -4.48 10.10 -33.02
C ALA A 90 -3.46 9.52 -32.03
N GLU A 91 -3.61 8.25 -31.66
CA GLU A 91 -2.64 7.53 -30.81
C GLU A 91 -1.30 7.39 -31.53
N VAL A 92 -1.31 6.98 -32.80
CA VAL A 92 -0.11 6.88 -33.64
C VAL A 92 0.59 8.24 -33.78
N TYR A 93 -0.16 9.32 -33.99
CA TYR A 93 0.38 10.66 -34.09
C TYR A 93 1.10 11.10 -32.81
N LEU A 94 0.47 10.90 -31.65
CA LEU A 94 1.08 11.23 -30.36
C LEU A 94 2.31 10.37 -30.07
N HIS A 95 2.30 9.09 -30.50
CA HIS A 95 3.43 8.18 -30.37
C HIS A 95 4.62 8.61 -31.23
N LEU A 96 4.40 8.89 -32.52
CA LEU A 96 5.45 9.30 -33.46
C LEU A 96 6.00 10.69 -33.15
N ARG A 97 5.17 11.61 -32.64
CA ARG A 97 5.60 12.95 -32.22
C ARG A 97 6.56 12.93 -31.02
N GLY A 98 6.57 11.84 -30.25
CA GLY A 98 7.49 11.62 -29.11
C GLY A 98 8.87 11.06 -29.48
N GLY A 99 9.15 10.82 -30.77
CA GLY A 99 10.47 10.35 -31.24
C GLY A 99 10.77 8.86 -31.00
N GLY A 100 9.78 8.05 -30.64
CA GLY A 100 9.95 6.59 -30.47
C GLY A 100 9.56 5.81 -31.72
N ARG A 101 10.39 4.84 -32.15
CA ARG A 101 9.92 3.72 -32.99
C ARG A 101 8.86 2.95 -32.23
N SER A 102 7.79 2.51 -32.90
CA SER A 102 6.79 1.59 -32.33
C SER A 102 7.53 0.41 -31.74
N ALA A 103 7.48 0.28 -30.42
CA ALA A 103 7.90 -0.94 -29.74
C ALA A 103 7.13 -2.09 -30.40
N ASP A 104 7.85 -3.07 -30.96
CA ASP A 104 7.28 -4.34 -31.38
C ASP A 104 6.31 -4.79 -30.31
N LYS A 105 5.06 -5.10 -30.73
CA LYS A 105 3.92 -5.50 -29.91
C LYS A 105 4.33 -5.55 -28.44
N VAL A 106 4.17 -4.43 -27.74
CA VAL A 106 4.00 -4.54 -26.31
C VAL A 106 2.74 -5.38 -26.20
N GLU A 107 2.92 -6.69 -25.98
CA GLU A 107 1.93 -7.50 -25.32
C GLU A 107 1.71 -6.76 -24.01
N ILE A 108 0.81 -5.79 -24.05
CA ILE A 108 0.10 -5.35 -22.89
C ILE A 108 -0.70 -6.60 -22.57
N TYR A 109 -0.05 -7.53 -21.86
CA TYR A 109 -0.75 -8.23 -20.81
C TYR A 109 -1.34 -7.08 -20.01
N ARG A 110 -2.60 -6.77 -20.30
CA ARG A 110 -3.48 -6.27 -19.29
C ARG A 110 -3.56 -7.45 -18.34
N THR A 111 -2.54 -7.57 -17.50
CA THR A 111 -2.63 -8.38 -16.30
C THR A 111 -3.65 -7.60 -15.50
N SER A 112 -4.92 -7.86 -15.80
CA SER A 112 -5.98 -7.79 -14.83
C SER A 112 -5.61 -8.83 -13.79
N TYR A 113 -4.62 -8.51 -12.96
CA TYR A 113 -4.73 -8.88 -11.58
C TYR A 113 -5.92 -8.06 -11.12
N GLU A 114 -7.11 -8.65 -11.28
CA GLU A 114 -8.14 -8.46 -10.29
C GLU A 114 -7.39 -8.71 -8.98
N LEU A 115 -7.03 -7.65 -8.26
CA LEU A 115 -7.16 -7.68 -6.82
C LEU A 115 -8.55 -8.24 -6.61
N ASN A 116 -8.66 -9.56 -6.44
CA ASN A 116 -9.93 -10.15 -6.12
C ASN A 116 -10.27 -9.43 -4.82
N ALA A 117 -11.23 -8.50 -4.85
CA ALA A 117 -11.55 -7.66 -3.70
C ALA A 117 -11.81 -8.57 -2.49
N ASN A 118 -12.27 -9.79 -2.77
CA ASN A 118 -12.36 -10.92 -1.87
C ASN A 118 -11.02 -11.27 -1.20
N PHE A 119 -9.88 -11.40 -1.89
CA PHE A 119 -8.58 -11.70 -1.28
C PHE A 119 -8.15 -10.65 -0.23
N LEU A 120 -8.25 -9.36 -0.54
CA LEU A 120 -7.97 -8.31 0.46
C LEU A 120 -9.00 -8.29 1.59
N ALA A 121 -10.27 -8.48 1.26
CA ALA A 121 -11.32 -8.61 2.26
C ALA A 121 -11.06 -9.80 3.18
N LEU A 122 -10.55 -10.92 2.67
CA LEU A 122 -10.18 -12.09 3.47
C LEU A 122 -9.05 -11.78 4.45
N ILE A 123 -8.00 -11.07 4.02
CA ILE A 123 -6.91 -10.65 4.93
C ILE A 123 -7.45 -9.67 6.00
N LYS A 124 -8.30 -8.71 5.61
CA LYS A 124 -8.90 -7.76 6.56
C LYS A 124 -9.82 -8.47 7.55
N ASN A 125 -10.67 -9.37 7.07
CA ASN A 125 -11.58 -10.17 7.89
C ASN A 125 -10.79 -11.07 8.86
N LEU A 126 -9.70 -11.67 8.38
CA LEU A 126 -8.78 -12.45 9.20
C LEU A 126 -8.17 -11.59 10.31
N ASN A 127 -7.60 -10.43 9.98
CA ASN A 127 -6.96 -9.55 10.96
C ASN A 127 -7.97 -8.97 11.95
N ALA A 128 -9.18 -8.63 11.50
CA ALA A 128 -10.28 -8.22 12.35
C ALA A 128 -10.72 -9.34 13.32
N ALA A 129 -10.89 -10.56 12.81
CA ALA A 129 -11.23 -11.74 13.61
C ALA A 129 -10.12 -12.12 14.60
N ALA A 130 -8.86 -11.96 14.18
CA ALA A 130 -7.67 -12.09 15.02
C ALA A 130 -7.52 -10.96 16.03
N GLY A 131 -8.25 -9.85 15.85
CA GLY A 131 -8.08 -8.58 16.56
C GLY A 131 -6.63 -8.14 16.66
N ASP A 132 -5.88 -8.43 15.60
CA ASP A 132 -4.48 -8.06 15.48
C ASP A 132 -4.41 -6.58 15.09
N LYS A 133 -3.67 -5.81 15.88
CA LYS A 133 -3.39 -4.39 15.63
C LYS A 133 -1.95 -4.16 15.18
N GLY A 134 -1.17 -5.23 15.00
CA GLY A 134 0.24 -5.15 14.63
C GLY A 134 0.48 -4.55 13.24
N VAL A 135 -0.52 -4.62 12.36
CA VAL A 135 -0.50 -4.02 11.03
C VAL A 135 -1.77 -3.19 10.81
N PRO A 136 -1.68 -1.88 10.52
CA PRO A 136 -2.85 -1.06 10.24
C PRO A 136 -3.45 -1.43 8.87
N ALA A 137 -4.78 -1.35 8.75
CA ALA A 137 -5.51 -1.70 7.54
C ALA A 137 -5.06 -0.89 6.32
N GLU A 138 -4.76 0.39 6.53
CA GLU A 138 -4.21 1.31 5.52
C GLU A 138 -2.87 0.81 4.95
N ALA A 139 -1.97 0.28 5.79
CA ALA A 139 -0.70 -0.26 5.33
C ALA A 139 -0.86 -1.54 4.50
N LEU A 140 -1.88 -2.36 4.79
CA LEU A 140 -2.20 -3.56 3.99
C LEU A 140 -2.78 -3.21 2.64
N GLU A 141 -3.72 -2.26 2.60
CA GLU A 141 -4.27 -1.75 1.35
C GLU A 141 -3.16 -1.17 0.47
N LEU A 142 -2.29 -0.37 1.06
CA LEU A 142 -1.15 0.22 0.37
C LEU A 142 -0.18 -0.86 -0.15
N ALA A 143 0.20 -1.84 0.68
CA ALA A 143 1.09 -2.93 0.26
C ALA A 143 0.47 -3.77 -0.87
N ALA A 144 -0.84 -4.03 -0.79
CA ALA A 144 -1.55 -4.76 -1.84
C ALA A 144 -1.66 -3.94 -3.14
N ARG A 145 -2.06 -2.66 -3.06
CA ARG A 145 -2.07 -1.76 -4.23
C ARG A 145 -0.70 -1.74 -4.90
N ARG A 146 0.39 -1.63 -4.15
CA ARG A 146 1.74 -1.61 -4.71
C ARG A 146 2.17 -2.94 -5.34
N LEU A 147 1.73 -4.07 -4.78
CA LEU A 147 2.01 -5.39 -5.33
C LEU A 147 1.26 -5.65 -6.65
N TYR A 148 0.02 -5.17 -6.77
CA TYR A 148 -0.90 -5.55 -7.86
C TYR A 148 -1.21 -4.44 -8.87
N GLU A 149 -1.35 -3.18 -8.46
CA GLU A 149 -1.58 -2.01 -9.34
C GLU A 149 -0.26 -1.46 -9.91
N GLY A 150 0.88 -1.83 -9.31
CA GLY A 150 2.19 -1.38 -9.74
C GLY A 150 2.40 0.13 -9.55
N PRO A 151 3.32 0.76 -10.31
CA PRO A 151 3.80 2.13 -10.08
C PRO A 151 2.77 3.25 -10.31
N GLN A 152 1.51 2.92 -10.64
CA GLN A 152 0.44 3.90 -10.83
C GLN A 152 -0.36 4.21 -9.55
N ALA A 153 -0.15 3.45 -8.47
CA ALA A 153 -0.80 3.73 -7.19
C ALA A 153 -0.35 5.09 -6.63
N GLN A 154 -1.31 5.99 -6.33
CA GLN A 154 -1.04 7.28 -5.70
C GLN A 154 -0.35 7.07 -4.33
N ALA A 155 0.71 7.85 -4.09
CA ALA A 155 1.59 7.69 -2.94
C ALA A 155 0.97 8.30 -1.66
N GLU A 156 0.12 7.53 -0.97
CA GLU A 156 -0.38 7.90 0.38
C GLU A 156 0.65 7.60 1.50
N ALA A 157 1.72 6.85 1.19
CA ALA A 157 2.89 6.67 2.06
C ALA A 157 4.19 6.63 1.23
N PRO A 158 5.38 6.82 1.84
CA PRO A 158 6.64 6.85 1.10
C PRO A 158 6.92 5.48 0.48
N ALA A 159 6.78 5.34 -0.83
CA ALA A 159 7.20 4.14 -1.56
C ALA A 159 8.71 4.15 -1.74
N VAL A 160 9.30 3.00 -2.08
CA VAL A 160 10.62 3.01 -2.70
C VAL A 160 10.48 3.71 -4.05
N THR A 161 10.83 4.99 -4.11
CA THR A 161 10.68 5.82 -5.32
C THR A 161 12.03 6.00 -6.00
N ALA A 162 12.07 5.76 -7.31
CA ALA A 162 13.02 6.42 -8.21
C ALA A 162 12.39 7.61 -8.96
N GLY A 163 11.14 7.96 -8.62
CA GLY A 163 10.26 8.81 -9.42
C GLY A 163 9.67 8.04 -10.61
N ALA A 164 8.37 8.21 -10.88
CA ALA A 164 7.83 7.87 -12.19
C ALA A 164 8.47 8.82 -13.22
N GLY A 165 8.90 8.30 -14.36
CA GLY A 165 9.62 9.05 -15.39
C GLY A 165 8.91 10.33 -15.81
N GLY A 166 9.20 11.43 -15.12
CA GLY A 166 9.12 12.76 -15.68
C GLY A 166 10.33 12.90 -16.59
N GLY A 167 10.07 13.20 -17.87
CA GLY A 167 11.12 13.50 -18.83
C GLY A 167 12.16 14.43 -18.21
N SER A 168 13.43 14.24 -18.59
CA SER A 168 14.52 15.15 -18.27
C SER A 168 14.03 16.61 -18.33
N PHE A 169 14.37 17.44 -17.34
CA PHE A 169 14.07 18.88 -17.40
C PHE A 169 14.69 19.55 -18.61
N PHE A 170 15.70 18.88 -19.17
CA PHE A 170 16.34 19.18 -20.43
C PHE A 170 15.70 18.30 -21.51
N PRO A 171 14.92 18.87 -22.44
CA PRO A 171 14.35 18.10 -23.54
C PRO A 171 15.48 17.59 -24.44
N GLY A 172 15.91 16.33 -24.26
CA GLY A 172 16.90 15.65 -25.11
C GLY A 172 18.27 16.33 -25.21
N GLU A 173 19.21 15.68 -25.89
CA GLU A 173 20.49 16.28 -26.29
C GLU A 173 20.26 17.43 -27.28
N TYR A 174 20.00 18.64 -26.79
CA TYR A 174 19.91 19.82 -27.67
C TYR A 174 20.66 21.01 -27.09
N ALA A 175 21.39 21.69 -27.99
CA ALA A 175 22.32 22.79 -27.80
C ALA A 175 21.75 24.06 -27.12
N ASP A 176 20.48 24.07 -26.75
CA ASP A 176 19.75 25.28 -26.34
C ASP A 176 19.71 25.51 -24.83
N HIS A 177 20.07 24.52 -24.00
CA HIS A 177 20.16 24.58 -22.53
C HIS A 177 19.01 25.35 -21.82
N ARG A 178 17.80 25.28 -22.37
CA ARG A 178 16.61 25.93 -21.81
C ARG A 178 16.13 25.18 -20.57
N LEU A 179 16.01 25.89 -19.45
CA LEU A 179 15.59 25.31 -18.18
C LEU A 179 14.06 25.20 -18.10
N ASN A 180 13.53 23.99 -17.95
CA ASN A 180 12.13 23.79 -17.59
C ASN A 180 11.89 24.12 -16.10
N LYS A 181 11.58 25.39 -15.81
CA LYS A 181 11.36 25.89 -14.44
C LYS A 181 10.20 25.18 -13.73
N ALA A 182 9.11 24.91 -14.45
CA ALA A 182 7.94 24.24 -13.91
C ALA A 182 8.27 22.79 -13.51
N GLY A 183 8.98 22.07 -14.40
CA GLY A 183 9.52 20.75 -14.10
C GLY A 183 10.38 20.77 -12.84
N LEU A 184 11.42 21.62 -12.81
CA LEU A 184 12.35 21.70 -11.68
C LEU A 184 11.63 21.96 -10.34
N SER A 185 10.64 22.86 -10.33
CA SER A 185 9.84 23.12 -9.14
C SER A 185 9.01 21.93 -8.69
N LYS A 186 8.46 21.16 -9.64
CA LYS A 186 7.64 19.98 -9.35
C LYS A 186 8.47 18.87 -8.71
N GLU A 187 9.69 18.63 -9.17
CA GLU A 187 10.54 17.60 -8.54
C GLU A 187 11.06 18.03 -7.18
N LEU A 188 11.48 19.29 -7.00
CA LEU A 188 11.87 19.76 -5.66
C LEU A 188 10.72 19.58 -4.66
N ALA A 189 9.48 19.87 -5.07
CA ALA A 189 8.31 19.63 -4.24
C ALA A 189 8.08 18.14 -3.97
N ALA A 190 8.27 17.27 -4.97
CA ALA A 190 8.11 15.83 -4.81
C ALA A 190 9.17 15.21 -3.88
N ASP A 191 10.44 15.55 -4.08
CA ASP A 191 11.56 15.07 -3.26
C ASP A 191 11.44 15.59 -1.81
N GLY A 192 11.03 16.85 -1.64
CA GLY A 192 10.75 17.44 -0.34
C GLY A 192 9.59 16.75 0.38
N ALA A 193 8.46 16.54 -0.29
CA ALA A 193 7.31 15.83 0.27
C ALA A 193 7.66 14.39 0.68
N TRP A 194 8.53 13.72 -0.08
CA TRP A 194 8.99 12.37 0.25
C TRP A 194 9.87 12.35 1.51
N LEU A 195 10.80 13.30 1.65
CA LEU A 195 11.60 13.45 2.86
C LEU A 195 10.75 13.81 4.08
N ASP A 196 9.74 14.67 3.90
CA ASP A 196 8.80 15.01 4.96
C ASP A 196 7.96 13.79 5.38
N ALA A 197 7.54 12.93 4.45
CA ALA A 197 6.80 11.70 4.74
C ALA A 197 7.62 10.67 5.53
N LEU A 198 8.95 10.67 5.37
CA LEU A 198 9.86 9.82 6.16
C LEU A 198 10.37 10.48 7.43
N ARG A 199 9.93 11.72 7.72
CA ARG A 199 10.31 12.41 8.94
C ARG A 199 9.66 11.71 10.13
N GLY A 200 10.48 11.03 10.93
CA GLY A 200 10.05 10.45 12.19
C GLY A 200 9.64 11.52 13.23
N PRO A 201 9.03 11.12 14.35
CA PRO A 201 8.54 12.04 15.38
C PRO A 201 9.63 12.91 16.02
N SER A 202 10.90 12.48 15.94
CA SER A 202 12.07 13.25 16.41
C SER A 202 12.54 14.31 15.41
N GLY A 203 11.95 14.39 14.21
CA GLY A 203 12.39 15.25 13.12
C GLY A 203 13.67 14.77 12.42
N ARG A 204 14.30 13.68 12.88
CA ARG A 204 15.62 13.21 12.41
C ARG A 204 15.56 12.01 11.46
N GLY A 205 14.37 11.72 10.91
CA GLY A 205 14.12 10.56 10.05
C GLY A 205 13.59 9.34 10.82
N PRO A 206 13.45 8.19 10.16
CA PRO A 206 12.96 6.96 10.78
C PRO A 206 13.93 6.43 11.84
N ALA A 207 13.40 5.78 12.89
CA ALA A 207 14.22 5.23 13.97
C ALA A 207 15.28 4.25 13.44
N GLY A 208 16.54 4.47 13.80
CA GLY A 208 17.68 3.66 13.36
C GLY A 208 18.19 3.99 11.95
N LEU A 209 17.58 4.95 11.25
CA LEU A 209 17.99 5.42 9.92
C LEU A 209 18.36 6.90 9.90
N GLU A 210 18.57 7.53 11.06
CA GLU A 210 18.78 8.97 11.20
C GLU A 210 20.02 9.46 10.44
N LYS A 211 21.08 8.64 10.42
CA LYS A 211 22.30 8.92 9.65
C LYS A 211 22.01 9.00 8.15
N TYR A 212 21.29 8.03 7.60
CA TYR A 212 20.97 7.96 6.17
C TYR A 212 19.97 9.04 5.77
N PHE A 213 19.00 9.32 6.63
CA PHE A 213 18.09 10.45 6.45
C PHE A 213 18.84 11.79 6.43
N GLY A 214 19.77 12.01 7.35
CA GLY A 214 20.61 13.21 7.38
C GLY A 214 21.44 13.38 6.11
N GLN A 215 21.97 12.29 5.56
CA GLN A 215 22.70 12.30 4.28
C GLN A 215 21.77 12.67 3.11
N ALA A 216 20.59 12.05 3.01
CA ALA A 216 19.62 12.38 1.96
C ALA A 216 19.13 13.84 2.07
N LEU A 217 18.91 14.34 3.29
CA LEU A 217 18.52 15.72 3.54
C LEU A 217 19.62 16.73 3.15
N ALA A 218 20.89 16.40 3.43
CA ALA A 218 22.02 17.23 3.03
C ALA A 218 22.12 17.32 1.49
N GLU A 219 21.92 16.21 0.79
CA GLU A 219 21.90 16.19 -0.68
C GLU A 219 20.70 16.95 -1.25
N TYR A 220 19.52 16.84 -0.63
CA TYR A 220 18.36 17.62 -1.01
C TYR A 220 18.62 19.13 -0.82
N ALA A 221 19.21 19.54 0.31
CA ALA A 221 19.59 20.93 0.54
C ALA A 221 20.61 21.43 -0.50
N ALA A 222 21.58 20.60 -0.88
CA ALA A 222 22.55 20.91 -1.92
C ALA A 222 21.92 20.98 -3.32
N PHE A 223 20.90 20.18 -3.59
CA PHE A 223 20.13 20.24 -4.83
C PHE A 223 19.24 21.49 -4.90
N VAL A 224 18.57 21.84 -3.80
CA VAL A 224 17.76 23.06 -3.68
C VAL A 224 18.61 24.32 -3.89
N THR A 225 19.81 24.38 -3.30
CA THR A 225 20.71 25.52 -3.48
C THR A 225 21.22 25.64 -4.91
N ALA A 226 21.61 24.52 -5.54
CA ALA A 226 21.99 24.49 -6.95
C ALA A 226 20.83 24.91 -7.87
N ALA A 227 19.62 24.41 -7.61
CA ALA A 227 18.42 24.78 -8.35
C ALA A 227 18.07 26.27 -8.18
N ALA A 228 18.20 26.82 -6.97
CA ALA A 228 17.94 28.23 -6.70
C ALA A 228 18.90 29.16 -7.45
N ALA A 229 20.17 28.78 -7.60
CA ALA A 229 21.18 29.54 -8.34
C ALA A 229 20.83 29.71 -9.83
N VAL A 230 20.10 28.75 -10.42
CA VAL A 230 19.73 28.77 -11.85
C VAL A 230 18.27 29.16 -12.13
N LYS A 231 17.37 29.10 -11.13
CA LYS A 231 15.91 29.27 -11.29
C LYS A 231 15.50 30.61 -11.94
N GLY A 232 16.30 31.66 -11.74
CA GLY A 232 16.06 32.98 -12.34
C GLY A 232 16.36 33.04 -13.84
N ARG A 233 17.23 32.15 -14.36
CA ARG A 233 17.78 32.22 -15.71
C ARG A 233 16.87 31.52 -16.72
N GLY A 234 16.84 32.01 -17.97
CA GLY A 234 16.07 31.41 -19.07
C GLY A 234 16.82 30.29 -19.81
N ALA A 235 18.15 30.38 -19.80
CA ALA A 235 19.08 29.36 -20.29
C ALA A 235 20.22 29.22 -19.28
N ILE A 236 20.80 28.03 -19.21
CA ILE A 236 21.96 27.70 -18.36
C ILE A 236 23.12 27.21 -19.24
N THR A 237 24.31 27.03 -18.68
CA THR A 237 25.43 26.44 -19.44
C THR A 237 25.31 24.90 -19.49
N ALA A 238 26.03 24.27 -20.42
CA ALA A 238 26.16 22.81 -20.48
C ALA A 238 26.70 22.23 -19.16
N GLU A 239 27.67 22.90 -18.56
CA GLU A 239 28.29 22.49 -17.29
C GLU A 239 27.29 22.59 -16.13
N GLU A 240 26.51 23.68 -16.06
CA GLU A 240 25.46 23.86 -15.05
C GLU A 240 24.35 22.80 -15.21
N SER A 241 23.95 22.50 -16.45
CA SER A 241 22.97 21.44 -16.75
C SER A 241 23.46 20.06 -16.31
N ARG A 242 24.70 19.69 -16.67
CA ARG A 242 25.32 18.43 -16.23
C ARG A 242 25.47 18.35 -14.71
N ALA A 243 25.86 19.43 -14.07
CA ALA A 243 26.01 19.48 -12.61
C ALA A 243 24.65 19.31 -11.89
N LEU A 244 23.59 19.93 -12.39
CA LEU A 244 22.23 19.76 -11.85
C LEU A 244 21.72 18.34 -12.04
N GLU A 245 21.93 17.75 -13.21
CA GLU A 245 21.49 16.38 -13.47
C GLU A 245 22.29 15.36 -12.64
N ALA A 246 23.59 15.57 -12.45
CA ALA A 246 24.40 14.75 -11.56
C ALA A 246 23.92 14.83 -10.10
N ARG A 247 23.55 16.02 -9.61
CA ARG A 247 22.97 16.18 -8.27
C ARG A 247 21.58 15.53 -8.15
N ARG A 248 20.73 15.69 -9.16
CA ARG A 248 19.42 15.02 -9.24
C ARG A 248 19.57 13.50 -9.19
N ALA A 249 20.49 12.96 -9.98
CA ALA A 249 20.82 11.53 -10.00
C ALA A 249 21.25 11.02 -8.63
N PHE A 250 22.18 11.74 -8.00
CA PHE A 250 22.72 11.39 -6.70
C PHE A 250 21.65 11.44 -5.61
N LEU A 251 20.84 12.51 -5.59
CA LEU A 251 19.71 12.63 -4.68
C LEU A 251 18.74 11.46 -4.85
N ARG A 252 18.33 11.13 -6.08
CA ARG A 252 17.44 10.00 -6.35
C ARG A 252 17.99 8.66 -5.90
N GLY A 253 19.29 8.42 -6.11
CA GLY A 253 19.96 7.24 -5.58
C GLY A 253 19.87 7.16 -4.05
N ARG A 254 20.12 8.28 -3.37
CA ARG A 254 20.01 8.37 -1.90
C ARG A 254 18.57 8.17 -1.39
N LEU A 255 17.58 8.77 -2.05
CA LEU A 255 16.17 8.58 -1.68
C LEU A 255 15.74 7.13 -1.92
N ALA A 256 16.11 6.52 -3.05
CA ALA A 256 15.82 5.12 -3.33
C ALA A 256 16.44 4.17 -2.28
N ALA A 257 17.72 4.36 -1.95
CA ALA A 257 18.41 3.58 -0.93
C ALA A 257 17.78 3.76 0.46
N LEU A 258 17.45 5.00 0.84
CA LEU A 258 16.77 5.29 2.11
C LEU A 258 15.38 4.64 2.17
N GLY A 259 14.63 4.65 1.07
CA GLY A 259 13.34 3.94 0.96
C GLY A 259 13.49 2.43 1.18
N MET A 260 14.49 1.81 0.54
CA MET A 260 14.78 0.37 0.73
C MET A 260 15.16 0.05 2.18
N ARG A 261 15.98 0.90 2.81
CA ARG A 261 16.35 0.75 4.23
C ARG A 261 15.14 0.91 5.17
N ALA A 262 14.24 1.84 4.88
CA ALA A 262 13.00 2.00 5.62
C ALA A 262 12.10 0.76 5.52
N ARG A 263 11.99 0.16 4.33
CA ARG A 263 11.28 -1.12 4.14
C ARG A 263 11.95 -2.28 4.86
N ALA A 264 13.29 -2.33 4.84
CA ALA A 264 14.03 -3.33 5.60
C ALA A 264 13.81 -3.18 7.12
N SER A 265 13.73 -1.96 7.66
CA SER A 265 13.47 -1.74 9.09
C SER A 265 12.04 -2.15 9.49
N GLU A 266 11.04 -1.91 8.63
CA GLU A 266 9.67 -2.41 8.85
C GLU A 266 9.62 -3.95 8.89
N LEU A 267 10.29 -4.62 7.95
CA LEU A 267 10.37 -6.10 7.95
C LEU A 267 11.13 -6.64 9.16
N ARG A 268 12.15 -5.93 9.68
CA ARG A 268 12.83 -6.30 10.93
C ARG A 268 11.92 -6.21 12.15
N ALA A 269 11.09 -5.18 12.23
CA ALA A 269 10.11 -5.06 13.31
C ALA A 269 9.14 -6.25 13.30
N LEU A 270 8.64 -6.65 12.12
CA LEU A 270 7.83 -7.86 11.96
C LEU A 270 8.58 -9.13 12.33
N LEU A 271 9.84 -9.25 11.90
CA LEU A 271 10.71 -10.38 12.22
C LEU A 271 10.87 -10.53 13.73
N SER A 272 11.21 -9.45 14.45
CA SER A 272 11.35 -9.46 15.91
C SER A 272 10.05 -9.81 16.63
N ALA A 273 8.89 -9.34 16.11
CA ALA A 273 7.59 -9.71 16.65
C ALA A 273 7.30 -11.22 16.47
N LEU A 274 7.66 -11.78 15.31
CA LEU A 274 7.43 -13.18 14.96
C LEU A 274 8.48 -14.16 15.53
N GLU A 275 9.63 -13.70 16.02
CA GLU A 275 10.61 -14.56 16.68
C GLU A 275 10.03 -15.29 17.91
N LYS A 276 9.06 -14.66 18.59
CA LYS A 276 8.31 -15.28 19.71
C LYS A 276 7.42 -16.45 19.27
N ALA A 277 7.20 -16.62 17.95
CA ALA A 277 6.44 -17.71 17.36
C ALA A 277 7.34 -18.88 16.93
N ARG A 278 8.62 -18.89 17.32
CA ARG A 278 9.53 -19.99 16.99
C ARG A 278 9.01 -21.32 17.55
N GLY A 279 9.01 -22.35 16.70
CA GLY A 279 8.43 -23.66 17.00
C GLY A 279 6.97 -23.82 16.54
N GLU A 280 6.30 -22.74 16.12
CA GLU A 280 4.98 -22.84 15.49
C GLU A 280 5.07 -23.37 14.04
N PRO A 281 4.01 -24.01 13.50
CA PRO A 281 4.01 -24.53 12.14
C PRO A 281 4.31 -23.44 11.12
N GLY A 282 5.32 -23.66 10.27
CA GLY A 282 5.70 -22.68 9.24
C GLY A 282 6.54 -21.50 9.74
N ALA A 283 6.77 -21.36 11.05
CA ALA A 283 7.53 -20.25 11.65
C ALA A 283 8.95 -20.11 11.07
N GLU A 284 9.69 -21.21 10.98
CA GLU A 284 11.07 -21.19 10.47
C GLU A 284 11.12 -20.73 9.01
N LYS A 285 10.15 -21.14 8.19
CA LYS A 285 10.08 -20.76 6.77
C LYS A 285 9.72 -19.28 6.60
N ILE A 286 8.76 -18.74 7.38
CA ILE A 286 8.43 -17.31 7.30
C ILE A 286 9.56 -16.44 7.85
N LEU A 287 10.21 -16.85 8.94
CA LEU A 287 11.38 -16.13 9.48
C LEU A 287 12.54 -16.13 8.48
N ALA A 288 12.82 -17.26 7.82
CA ALA A 288 13.82 -17.33 6.76
C ALA A 288 13.48 -16.42 5.56
N ALA A 289 12.22 -16.42 5.12
CA ALA A 289 11.77 -15.56 4.03
C ALA A 289 11.88 -14.07 4.38
N LEU A 290 11.53 -13.68 5.62
CA LEU A 290 11.68 -12.30 6.10
C LEU A 290 13.14 -11.88 6.20
N ARG A 291 14.04 -12.76 6.69
CA ARG A 291 15.48 -12.50 6.71
C ARG A 291 16.03 -12.29 5.30
N ALA A 292 15.64 -13.15 4.36
CA ALA A 292 16.06 -13.04 2.97
C ALA A 292 15.61 -11.72 2.34
N ALA A 293 14.35 -11.31 2.56
CA ALA A 293 13.81 -10.05 2.05
C ALA A 293 14.51 -8.83 2.67
N VAL A 294 14.80 -8.86 3.98
CA VAL A 294 15.58 -7.80 4.65
C VAL A 294 16.98 -7.71 4.01
N SER A 295 17.71 -8.81 3.93
CA SER A 295 19.06 -8.83 3.36
C SER A 295 19.08 -8.38 1.90
N ALA A 296 18.08 -8.76 1.09
CA ALA A 296 17.97 -8.34 -0.30
C ALA A 296 17.75 -6.83 -0.45
N LEU A 297 16.86 -6.24 0.38
CA LEU A 297 16.61 -4.80 0.37
C LEU A 297 17.85 -4.00 0.79
N GLU A 298 18.59 -4.48 1.80
CA GLU A 298 19.81 -3.82 2.26
C GLU A 298 20.95 -3.93 1.26
N ALA A 299 21.15 -5.10 0.67
CA ALA A 299 22.17 -5.29 -0.37
C ALA A 299 21.90 -4.39 -1.58
N ARG A 300 20.63 -4.20 -1.98
CA ARG A 300 20.27 -3.26 -3.05
C ARG A 300 20.51 -1.81 -2.64
N ALA A 301 20.16 -1.42 -1.41
CA ALA A 301 20.42 -0.08 -0.91
C ALA A 301 21.93 0.23 -0.90
N GLU A 302 22.75 -0.71 -0.43
CA GLU A 302 24.21 -0.59 -0.43
C GLU A 302 24.79 -0.52 -1.84
N GLY A 303 24.29 -1.34 -2.77
CA GLY A 303 24.70 -1.29 -4.17
C GLY A 303 24.39 0.06 -4.84
N ILE A 304 23.24 0.66 -4.55
CA ILE A 304 22.89 2.00 -5.03
C ILE A 304 23.82 3.06 -4.42
N GLU A 305 24.08 3.00 -3.11
CA GLU A 305 24.97 3.95 -2.43
C GLU A 305 26.43 3.85 -2.88
N ALA A 306 26.88 2.67 -3.31
CA ALA A 306 28.20 2.43 -3.89
C ALA A 306 28.31 2.89 -5.36
N GLY A 307 27.24 3.45 -5.95
CA GLY A 307 27.22 3.88 -7.34
C GLY A 307 27.08 2.73 -8.34
N GLY A 308 26.65 1.55 -7.91
CA GLY A 308 26.52 0.34 -8.73
C GLY A 308 25.27 0.29 -9.60
N ALA A 309 24.40 1.30 -9.57
CA ALA A 309 23.17 1.35 -10.35
C ALA A 309 23.09 2.65 -11.16
N ALA A 310 22.85 2.53 -12.47
CA ALA A 310 22.60 3.69 -13.31
C ALA A 310 21.21 4.28 -13.03
N ILE A 311 21.01 5.58 -13.32
CA ILE A 311 19.72 6.27 -13.10
C ILE A 311 18.56 5.54 -13.80
N GLY A 312 18.80 5.03 -15.02
CA GLY A 312 17.81 4.27 -15.79
C GLY A 312 17.39 2.95 -15.13
N GLU A 313 18.24 2.39 -14.27
CA GLU A 313 18.01 1.12 -13.58
C GLU A 313 17.33 1.31 -12.21
N LEU A 314 17.47 2.50 -11.60
CA LEU A 314 16.89 2.81 -10.28
C LEU A 314 15.39 2.55 -10.23
N ALA A 315 14.65 2.87 -11.30
CA ALA A 315 13.20 2.63 -11.36
C ALA A 315 12.86 1.13 -11.37
N GLY A 316 13.64 0.31 -12.08
CA GLY A 316 13.48 -1.14 -12.08
C GLY A 316 13.79 -1.74 -10.71
N LEU A 317 14.89 -1.30 -10.09
CA LEU A 317 15.31 -1.73 -8.76
C LEU A 317 14.30 -1.33 -7.68
N ALA A 318 13.77 -0.11 -7.73
CA ALA A 318 12.74 0.38 -6.82
C ALA A 318 11.46 -0.45 -6.91
N ARG A 319 10.99 -0.77 -8.14
CA ARG A 319 9.82 -1.62 -8.36
C ARG A 319 10.03 -3.05 -7.86
N ALA A 320 11.20 -3.63 -8.14
CA ALA A 320 11.54 -4.96 -7.66
C ALA A 320 11.59 -5.02 -6.12
N ALA A 321 12.20 -4.01 -5.50
CA ALA A 321 12.25 -3.87 -4.04
C ALA A 321 10.86 -3.74 -3.41
N GLU A 322 9.99 -2.90 -3.98
CA GLU A 322 8.63 -2.72 -3.46
C GLU A 322 7.78 -3.98 -3.63
N LYS A 323 7.93 -4.71 -4.75
CA LYS A 323 7.26 -5.99 -4.96
C LYS A 323 7.68 -7.02 -3.92
N GLU A 324 8.98 -7.15 -3.68
CA GLU A 324 9.54 -8.09 -2.70
C GLU A 324 9.11 -7.73 -1.28
N PHE A 325 9.19 -6.46 -0.90
CA PHE A 325 8.67 -5.96 0.36
C PHE A 325 7.18 -6.30 0.54
N SER A 326 6.35 -5.96 -0.43
CA SER A 326 4.90 -6.12 -0.34
C SER A 326 4.50 -7.60 -0.23
N ALA A 327 5.15 -8.48 -0.98
CA ALA A 327 4.94 -9.92 -0.88
C ALA A 327 5.33 -10.47 0.51
N ALA A 328 6.49 -10.06 1.03
CA ALA A 328 6.96 -10.47 2.35
C ALA A 328 6.04 -9.94 3.48
N TYR A 329 5.61 -8.69 3.36
CA TYR A 329 4.75 -8.00 4.32
C TYR A 329 3.36 -8.63 4.41
N LEU A 330 2.70 -8.88 3.27
CA LEU A 330 1.39 -9.52 3.22
C LEU A 330 1.45 -10.93 3.81
N ARG A 331 2.48 -11.70 3.46
CA ARG A 331 2.67 -13.05 3.99
C ARG A 331 2.87 -13.05 5.50
N ALA A 332 3.67 -12.14 6.02
CA ALA A 332 3.87 -11.99 7.47
C ALA A 332 2.59 -11.55 8.18
N SER A 333 1.79 -10.65 7.59
CA SER A 333 0.51 -10.24 8.16
C SER A 333 -0.49 -11.39 8.24
N VAL A 334 -0.67 -12.16 7.16
CA VAL A 334 -1.54 -13.34 7.16
C VAL A 334 -1.09 -14.35 8.21
N TYR A 335 0.21 -14.63 8.27
CA TYR A 335 0.78 -15.54 9.25
C TYR A 335 0.52 -15.05 10.69
N ASN A 336 0.73 -13.76 10.97
CA ASN A 336 0.49 -13.19 12.30
C ASN A 336 -0.99 -13.20 12.69
N GLY A 337 -1.89 -12.95 11.73
CA GLY A 337 -3.34 -13.03 11.91
C GLY A 337 -3.79 -14.45 12.25
N LEU A 338 -3.33 -15.44 11.48
CA LEU A 338 -3.58 -16.87 11.76
C LEU A 338 -3.02 -17.31 13.11
N LEU A 339 -1.81 -16.86 13.46
CA LEU A 339 -1.18 -17.19 14.73
C LEU A 339 -1.97 -16.60 15.89
N SER A 340 -2.45 -15.37 15.75
CA SER A 340 -3.28 -14.69 16.74
C SER A 340 -4.64 -15.37 16.90
N LEU A 341 -5.27 -15.80 15.80
CA LEU A 341 -6.48 -16.63 15.85
C LEU A 341 -6.22 -17.98 16.53
N ARG A 342 -5.09 -18.63 16.26
CA ARG A 342 -4.74 -19.89 16.92
C ARG A 342 -4.52 -19.69 18.41
N ARG A 343 -3.84 -18.62 18.82
CA ARG A 343 -3.68 -18.26 20.24
C ARG A 343 -5.02 -17.99 20.92
N ARG A 344 -5.96 -17.34 20.23
CA ARG A 344 -7.34 -17.16 20.71
C ARG A 344 -8.12 -18.46 20.81
N ALA A 345 -7.92 -19.38 19.87
CA ALA A 345 -8.52 -20.72 19.90
C ALA A 345 -7.87 -21.63 20.97
N ALA A 346 -6.59 -21.44 21.26
CA ALA A 346 -5.77 -22.30 22.13
C ALA A 346 -6.10 -22.25 23.63
N ALA A 347 -7.26 -21.72 24.02
CA ALA A 347 -7.66 -21.69 25.43
C ALA A 347 -9.16 -21.87 25.64
N PRO A 348 -9.63 -23.11 25.83
CA PRO A 348 -10.76 -23.38 26.69
C PRO A 348 -10.24 -23.93 28.03
N ARG A 349 -9.19 -23.31 28.61
CA ARG A 349 -8.89 -23.53 30.03
C ARG A 349 -10.03 -22.91 30.82
N PHE A 350 -10.57 -23.66 31.77
CA PHE A 350 -11.59 -23.11 32.65
C PHE A 350 -10.97 -22.03 33.52
N SER A 351 -11.59 -20.84 33.56
CA SER A 351 -11.03 -19.73 34.33
C SER A 351 -11.19 -19.91 35.84
N CYS A 352 -12.13 -20.75 36.26
CA CYS A 352 -12.44 -21.05 37.64
C CYS A 352 -13.18 -22.39 37.78
N PHE A 353 -13.45 -22.82 39.02
CA PHE A 353 -14.19 -24.05 39.30
C PHE A 353 -15.63 -23.99 38.77
N TYR A 354 -16.31 -22.85 38.93
CA TYR A 354 -17.68 -22.69 38.42
C TYR A 354 -17.74 -22.76 36.90
N ASP A 355 -16.71 -22.23 36.24
CA ASP A 355 -16.61 -22.32 34.79
C ASP A 355 -16.55 -23.78 34.30
N TYR A 356 -15.82 -24.64 35.02
CA TYR A 356 -15.81 -26.08 34.78
C TYR A 356 -17.17 -26.74 35.04
N VAL A 357 -17.76 -26.49 36.20
CA VAL A 357 -19.02 -27.14 36.61
C VAL A 357 -20.18 -26.74 35.70
N PHE A 358 -20.35 -25.45 35.43
CA PHE A 358 -21.42 -24.96 34.56
C PHE A 358 -21.23 -25.45 33.13
N PHE A 359 -20.00 -25.50 32.63
CA PHE A 359 -19.75 -26.12 31.32
C PHE A 359 -20.14 -27.59 31.32
N ARG A 360 -19.68 -28.41 32.28
CA ARG A 360 -19.99 -29.85 32.30
C ARG A 360 -21.48 -30.13 32.43
N TYR A 361 -22.19 -29.30 33.19
CA TYR A 361 -23.64 -29.35 33.29
C TYR A 361 -24.32 -29.01 31.95
N LEU A 362 -23.97 -27.87 31.36
CA LEU A 362 -24.56 -27.42 30.09
C LEU A 362 -24.21 -28.36 28.93
N ASP A 363 -22.98 -28.87 28.87
CA ASP A 363 -22.55 -29.82 27.85
C ASP A 363 -23.33 -31.14 27.91
N LYS A 364 -23.63 -31.62 29.13
CA LYS A 364 -24.37 -32.87 29.34
C LYS A 364 -25.87 -32.75 29.07
N PHE A 365 -26.51 -31.66 29.50
CA PHE A 365 -27.96 -31.52 29.46
C PHE A 365 -28.47 -30.57 28.37
N PHE A 366 -27.66 -29.61 27.94
CA PHE A 366 -28.00 -28.58 26.96
C PHE A 366 -26.86 -28.32 25.95
N PRO A 367 -26.38 -29.35 25.21
CA PRO A 367 -25.22 -29.24 24.32
C PRO A 367 -25.43 -28.21 23.19
N ALA A 368 -26.69 -27.91 22.85
CA ALA A 368 -27.04 -26.89 21.87
C ALA A 368 -26.93 -25.44 22.40
N SER A 369 -26.68 -25.25 23.70
CA SER A 369 -26.55 -23.91 24.28
C SER A 369 -25.30 -23.19 23.75
N PRO A 370 -25.29 -21.84 23.77
CA PRO A 370 -24.21 -21.06 23.15
C PRO A 370 -22.81 -21.37 23.70
N TYR A 371 -22.70 -21.70 24.99
CA TYR A 371 -21.41 -21.90 25.64
C TYR A 371 -20.71 -23.23 25.26
N PRO A 372 -21.36 -24.41 25.36
CA PRO A 372 -20.82 -25.66 24.82
C PRO A 372 -20.55 -25.62 23.32
N ARG A 373 -21.45 -25.03 22.52
CA ARG A 373 -21.23 -24.87 21.07
C ARG A 373 -19.98 -24.04 20.77
N ALA A 374 -19.80 -22.91 21.46
CA ALA A 374 -18.61 -22.08 21.31
C ALA A 374 -17.33 -22.84 21.67
N ARG A 375 -17.32 -23.59 22.79
CA ARG A 375 -16.17 -24.41 23.17
C ARG A 375 -15.87 -25.54 22.18
N ALA A 376 -16.89 -26.17 21.60
CA ALA A 376 -16.70 -27.19 20.57
C ALA A 376 -16.04 -26.63 19.30
N VAL A 377 -16.39 -25.41 18.89
CA VAL A 377 -15.73 -24.70 17.77
C VAL A 377 -14.26 -24.42 18.10
N LEU A 378 -13.98 -23.87 19.29
CA LEU A 378 -12.61 -23.56 19.72
C LEU A 378 -11.72 -24.80 19.87
N LEU A 379 -12.29 -25.96 20.26
CA LEU A 379 -11.54 -27.21 20.36
C LEU A 379 -11.14 -27.81 19.01
N LYS A 380 -11.94 -27.58 17.95
CA LYS A 380 -11.66 -28.09 16.59
C LYS A 380 -10.76 -27.17 15.78
N ALA A 381 -10.79 -25.87 16.08
CA ALA A 381 -10.05 -24.83 15.35
C ALA A 381 -8.52 -25.02 15.23
N PRO A 382 -7.78 -25.52 16.25
CA PRO A 382 -6.32 -25.57 16.19
C PRO A 382 -5.77 -26.40 15.02
N ALA A 383 -6.37 -27.55 14.70
CA ALA A 383 -5.88 -28.42 13.63
C ALA A 383 -5.97 -27.75 12.24
N GLY A 384 -7.08 -27.06 11.96
CA GLY A 384 -7.24 -26.29 10.72
C GLY A 384 -6.28 -25.11 10.63
N LEU A 385 -6.06 -24.41 11.76
CA LEU A 385 -5.15 -23.28 11.82
C LEU A 385 -3.67 -23.69 11.73
N GLU A 386 -3.29 -24.89 12.16
CA GLU A 386 -1.91 -25.41 12.00
C GLU A 386 -1.57 -25.65 10.53
N ALA A 387 -2.50 -26.24 9.76
CA ALA A 387 -2.33 -26.42 8.32
C ALA A 387 -2.28 -25.06 7.59
N ALA A 388 -3.15 -24.11 7.97
CA ALA A 388 -3.16 -22.76 7.42
C ALA A 388 -1.85 -22.01 7.72
N LEU A 389 -1.31 -22.13 8.94
CA LEU A 389 -0.03 -21.55 9.34
C LEU A 389 1.14 -22.17 8.56
N ALA A 390 1.13 -23.49 8.35
CA ALA A 390 2.14 -24.16 7.54
C ALA A 390 2.10 -23.69 6.07
N ALA A 391 0.91 -23.50 5.50
CA ALA A 391 0.71 -22.99 4.15
C ALA A 391 1.17 -21.52 4.00
N ALA A 392 0.77 -20.63 4.92
CA ALA A 392 1.24 -19.24 4.96
C ALA A 392 2.77 -19.18 5.15
N GLY A 393 3.29 -20.05 6.02
CA GLY A 393 4.70 -20.26 6.24
C GLY A 393 5.43 -20.82 5.02
N ALA A 394 4.77 -21.53 4.10
CA ALA A 394 5.35 -21.97 2.83
C ALA A 394 5.24 -20.92 1.70
N GLY A 395 4.38 -19.92 1.87
CA GLY A 395 4.11 -18.87 0.87
C GLY A 395 2.85 -19.11 0.04
N ASP A 396 2.08 -20.16 0.35
CA ASP A 396 0.79 -20.41 -0.29
C ASP A 396 -0.32 -19.67 0.48
N LEU A 397 -0.53 -18.41 0.11
CA LEU A 397 -1.52 -17.54 0.73
C LEU A 397 -2.96 -17.95 0.38
N ASN A 398 -3.18 -18.55 -0.79
CA ASN A 398 -4.51 -18.99 -1.20
C ASN A 398 -4.96 -20.17 -0.34
N ALA A 399 -4.11 -21.19 -0.16
CA ALA A 399 -4.42 -22.29 0.75
C ALA A 399 -4.56 -21.83 2.20
N ALA A 400 -3.72 -20.88 2.64
CA ALA A 400 -3.80 -20.34 4.00
C ALA A 400 -5.11 -19.58 4.27
N LEU A 401 -5.57 -18.77 3.32
CA LEU A 401 -6.80 -17.98 3.48
C LEU A 401 -8.06 -18.82 3.24
N ALA A 402 -8.05 -19.77 2.31
CA ALA A 402 -9.16 -20.69 2.10
C ALA A 402 -9.48 -21.50 3.36
N ALA A 403 -8.44 -21.92 4.11
CA ALA A 403 -8.60 -22.59 5.39
C ALA A 403 -9.18 -21.67 6.50
N ALA A 404 -9.12 -20.33 6.33
CA ALA A 404 -9.57 -19.37 7.32
C ALA A 404 -10.92 -18.71 6.98
N GLU A 405 -11.35 -18.73 5.72
CA GLU A 405 -12.51 -17.99 5.18
C GLU A 405 -13.84 -18.33 5.89
N GLY A 406 -14.11 -19.61 6.13
CA GLY A 406 -15.33 -20.03 6.85
C GLY A 406 -15.20 -20.00 8.37
N ASP A 407 -13.99 -20.26 8.88
CA ASP A 407 -13.78 -20.56 10.30
C ASP A 407 -13.36 -19.35 11.13
N ALA A 408 -12.66 -18.36 10.55
CA ALA A 408 -12.17 -17.19 11.30
C ALA A 408 -13.28 -16.39 12.03
N PRO A 409 -14.41 -16.01 11.39
CA PRO A 409 -15.48 -15.29 12.08
C PRO A 409 -16.18 -16.18 13.13
N ALA A 410 -16.33 -17.47 12.84
CA ALA A 410 -16.92 -18.44 13.78
C ALA A 410 -16.04 -18.62 15.02
N ILE A 411 -14.72 -18.73 14.85
CA ILE A 411 -13.73 -18.81 15.93
C ILE A 411 -13.74 -17.53 16.77
N ALA A 412 -13.77 -16.36 16.14
CA ALA A 412 -13.81 -15.08 16.85
C ALA A 412 -15.10 -14.94 17.70
N ALA A 413 -16.26 -15.25 17.12
CA ALA A 413 -17.54 -15.22 17.84
C ALA A 413 -17.60 -16.25 18.98
N ALA A 414 -17.05 -17.45 18.74
CA ALA A 414 -16.94 -18.50 19.76
C ALA A 414 -16.02 -18.08 20.91
N ALA A 415 -14.88 -17.46 20.62
CA ALA A 415 -13.95 -16.95 21.64
C ALA A 415 -14.61 -15.91 22.54
N VAL A 416 -15.33 -14.93 21.96
CA VAL A 416 -16.07 -13.91 22.73
C VAL A 416 -17.16 -14.54 23.60
N THR A 417 -17.89 -15.52 23.06
CA THR A 417 -18.96 -16.21 23.80
C THR A 417 -18.40 -17.02 24.97
N ALA A 418 -17.32 -17.75 24.76
CA ALA A 418 -16.65 -18.51 25.80
C ALA A 418 -16.04 -17.61 26.89
N GLU A 419 -15.41 -16.50 26.51
CA GLU A 419 -14.83 -15.54 27.46
C GLU A 419 -15.90 -14.87 28.33
N ARG A 420 -17.04 -14.47 27.74
CA ARG A 420 -18.17 -13.90 28.48
C ARG A 420 -18.74 -14.88 29.50
N ALA A 421 -18.95 -16.13 29.10
CA ALA A 421 -19.43 -17.18 29.99
C ALA A 421 -18.44 -17.45 31.14
N ALA A 422 -17.14 -17.54 30.82
CA ALA A 422 -16.08 -17.73 31.81
C ALA A 422 -16.00 -16.56 32.82
N ARG A 423 -16.09 -15.31 32.34
CA ARG A 423 -16.14 -14.13 33.23
C ARG A 423 -17.35 -14.15 34.14
N LEU A 424 -18.55 -14.44 33.61
CA LEU A 424 -19.77 -14.53 34.40
C LEU A 424 -19.64 -15.61 35.49
N ASN A 425 -19.17 -16.81 35.12
CA ASN A 425 -18.96 -17.92 36.04
C ASN A 425 -17.95 -17.56 37.15
N ARG A 426 -16.88 -16.83 36.79
CA ARG A 426 -15.90 -16.32 37.74
C ARG A 426 -16.49 -15.28 38.69
N SER A 427 -17.27 -14.33 38.19
CA SER A 427 -17.96 -13.33 39.01
C SER A 427 -18.97 -13.97 39.96
N LEU A 428 -19.74 -14.97 39.49
CA LEU A 428 -20.68 -15.74 40.33
C LEU A 428 -19.94 -16.48 41.44
N GLN A 429 -18.80 -17.11 41.13
CA GLN A 429 -17.98 -17.76 42.14
C GLN A 429 -17.51 -16.77 43.19
N PHE A 430 -16.94 -15.62 42.80
CA PHE A 430 -16.49 -14.62 43.77
C PHE A 430 -17.63 -14.02 44.60
N PHE A 431 -18.79 -13.79 43.99
CA PHE A 431 -19.96 -13.30 44.70
C PHE A 431 -20.43 -14.29 45.77
N GLN A 432 -20.56 -15.57 45.40
CA GLN A 432 -20.98 -16.61 46.35
C GLN A 432 -19.96 -16.82 47.47
N TRP A 433 -18.67 -16.79 47.15
CA TRP A 433 -17.61 -16.83 48.18
C TRP A 433 -17.66 -15.61 49.10
N GLY A 434 -17.94 -14.42 48.57
CA GLY A 434 -18.16 -13.20 49.36
C GLY A 434 -19.34 -13.33 50.33
N LEU A 435 -20.46 -13.90 49.85
CA LEU A 435 -21.65 -14.16 50.65
C LEU A 435 -21.37 -15.15 51.80
N LEU A 436 -20.63 -16.24 51.52
CA LEU A 436 -20.35 -17.30 52.49
C LEU A 436 -19.25 -16.95 53.49
N ALA A 437 -18.18 -16.27 53.05
CA ALA A 437 -17.02 -15.96 53.89
C ALA A 437 -17.14 -14.62 54.64
N ARG A 438 -18.01 -13.70 54.17
CA ARG A 438 -18.26 -12.40 54.81
C ARG A 438 -19.76 -12.05 54.84
N PRO A 439 -20.60 -12.86 55.48
CA PRO A 439 -22.06 -12.65 55.48
C PRO A 439 -22.48 -11.33 56.16
N VAL A 440 -21.65 -10.77 57.06
CA VAL A 440 -21.97 -9.57 57.86
C VAL A 440 -21.80 -8.25 57.07
N GLU A 441 -21.05 -8.25 55.97
CA GLU A 441 -20.85 -7.06 55.11
C GLU A 441 -21.96 -6.92 54.03
N TYR A 442 -22.70 -8.00 53.73
CA TYR A 442 -23.82 -7.98 52.78
C TYR A 442 -25.16 -7.76 53.50
N ARG A 443 -25.50 -6.50 53.79
CA ARG A 443 -26.87 -6.13 54.18
C ARG A 443 -27.77 -6.11 52.93
N PHE A 444 -28.60 -7.13 52.77
CA PHE A 444 -29.75 -7.07 51.86
C PHE A 444 -30.78 -6.10 52.43
N ALA A 445 -30.84 -4.88 51.90
CA ALA A 445 -31.85 -3.91 52.29
C ALA A 445 -33.18 -4.27 51.59
N THR A 446 -34.09 -4.92 52.32
CA THR A 446 -35.48 -5.13 51.89
C THR A 446 -36.35 -3.85 52.00
N GLY A 447 -35.78 -2.75 52.51
CA GLY A 447 -36.41 -1.44 52.53
C GLY A 447 -35.44 -0.36 52.03
N GLY A 448 -35.58 0.04 50.77
CA GLY A 448 -35.22 1.38 50.24
C GLY A 448 -33.78 1.91 50.38
N GLY A 449 -32.83 1.17 50.96
CA GLY A 449 -31.44 1.59 51.08
C GLY A 449 -30.62 1.24 49.84
N ARG A 450 -29.82 2.19 49.33
CA ARG A 450 -28.84 1.91 48.27
C ARG A 450 -27.88 0.80 48.72
N PRO A 451 -27.74 -0.31 47.98
CA PRO A 451 -26.81 -1.36 48.35
C PRO A 451 -25.38 -0.83 48.25
N VAL A 452 -24.52 -1.24 49.20
CA VAL A 452 -23.09 -0.85 49.26
C VAL A 452 -22.32 -1.42 48.06
N PHE A 453 -22.86 -2.46 47.40
CA PHE A 453 -22.39 -2.97 46.11
C PHE A 453 -23.58 -3.33 45.22
N THR A 454 -23.65 -2.76 44.02
CA THR A 454 -24.58 -3.23 42.98
C THR A 454 -23.91 -4.30 42.12
N PHE A 455 -24.70 -5.20 41.52
CA PHE A 455 -24.21 -6.20 40.57
C PHE A 455 -23.41 -5.57 39.41
N ALA A 456 -23.69 -4.30 39.10
CA ALA A 456 -22.96 -3.50 38.12
C ALA A 456 -21.52 -3.14 38.55
N ASP A 457 -21.27 -2.93 39.84
CA ASP A 457 -19.95 -2.53 40.35
C ASP A 457 -18.93 -3.69 40.32
N ILE A 458 -19.41 -4.94 40.46
CA ILE A 458 -18.58 -6.15 40.37
C ILE A 458 -18.19 -6.47 38.92
N LEU A 459 -19.02 -6.08 37.94
CA LEU A 459 -18.70 -6.19 36.51
C LEU A 459 -17.59 -5.22 36.07
N ILE A 460 -17.38 -4.12 36.80
CA ILE A 460 -16.40 -3.07 36.47
C ILE A 460 -15.05 -3.31 37.17
N SER A 461 -15.03 -3.88 38.38
CA SER A 461 -13.79 -4.15 39.14
C SER A 461 -13.00 -5.39 38.66
N GLY A 462 -13.44 -6.06 37.60
CA GLY A 462 -12.73 -7.19 36.97
C GLY A 462 -11.80 -6.80 35.81
N LYS A 463 -11.23 -5.58 35.81
CA LYS A 463 -10.19 -5.15 34.88
C LYS A 463 -8.79 -5.53 35.36
#